data_AF-A0A522M9K1-F1
#
_entry.id   AF-A0A522M9K1-F1
#
_cell.length_a   1.000
_cell.length_b   1.000
_cell.length_c   1.000
_cell.angle_alpha   90.00
_cell.angle_beta   90.00
_cell.angle_gamma   90.00
#
_symmetry.space_group_name_H-M   'P 1'
#
loop_
_entity.id
_entity.type
_entity.pdbx_description
1 polymer ?
#
loop_
_entity_poly.entity_id
_entity_poly.type
_entity_poly.pdbx_seq_one_letter_code
_entity_poly.pdbx_strand_id
1 'polypeptide(L)' 'GGRDGFSRAYQHHLDRCGEMLGPMLASIHNLHYYLNLMREVREALDAGRFSEFVRQFKLDRSRGI' A
#
# COMPACT_ATOMS: atom_id res chain seq x y z
N GLY A 1 -1.49 20.36 28.79
CA GLY A 1 -0.34 19.54 28.34
C GLY A 1 -0.42 18.21 29.03
N GLY A 2 -0.36 17.11 28.28
CA GLY A 2 -0.45 15.75 28.81
C GLY A 2 -0.40 14.75 27.66
N ARG A 3 0.79 14.58 27.08
CA ARG A 3 1.13 13.54 26.09
C ARG A 3 1.60 12.31 26.87
N ASP A 4 0.71 11.38 27.18
CA ASP A 4 1.12 10.05 27.61
C ASP A 4 0.45 9.03 26.69
N GLY A 5 1.30 8.45 25.84
CA GLY A 5 0.92 7.63 24.70
C GLY A 5 0.10 6.41 25.10
N PHE A 6 -0.90 6.12 24.28
CA PHE A 6 -1.70 4.91 24.35
C PHE A 6 -0.80 3.68 24.52
N SER A 7 -1.07 2.87 25.55
CA SER A 7 -0.25 1.72 25.90
C SER A 7 -0.24 0.67 24.77
N ARG A 8 0.83 -0.13 24.67
CA ARG A 8 0.92 -1.25 23.71
C ARG A 8 -0.24 -2.23 23.84
N ALA A 9 -0.83 -2.36 25.02
CA ALA A 9 -2.03 -3.15 25.26
C ALA A 9 -3.28 -2.54 24.59
N TYR A 10 -3.40 -1.21 24.50
CA TYR A 10 -4.49 -0.53 23.79
C TYR A 10 -4.36 -0.65 22.27
N GLN A 11 -3.14 -0.57 21.73
CA GLN A 11 -2.89 -0.86 20.31
C GLN A 11 -3.17 -2.32 19.96
N HIS A 12 -2.78 -3.27 20.81
CA HIS A 12 -3.09 -4.69 20.62
C HIS A 12 -4.58 -5.00 20.81
N HIS A 13 -5.29 -4.24 21.66
CA HIS A 13 -6.73 -4.34 21.83
C HIS A 13 -7.50 -3.90 20.57
N LEU A 14 -7.09 -2.80 19.93
CA LEU A 14 -7.66 -2.35 18.64
C LEU A 14 -7.45 -3.38 17.52
N ASP A 15 -6.26 -4.01 17.49
CA ASP A 15 -5.92 -5.05 16.53
C ASP A 15 -6.71 -6.35 16.74
N ARG A 16 -7.06 -6.66 18.00
CA ARG A 16 -7.78 -7.90 18.38
C ARG A 16 -9.31 -7.78 18.36
N CYS A 17 -9.87 -6.58 18.20
CA CYS A 17 -11.32 -6.35 18.18
C CYS A 17 -12.03 -6.75 16.88
N GLY A 18 -11.33 -7.26 15.85
CA GLY A 18 -11.98 -7.93 14.71
C GLY A 18 -12.96 -7.04 13.95
N GLU A 19 -12.70 -5.73 13.86
CA GLU A 19 -13.55 -4.86 13.07
C GLU A 19 -13.31 -5.15 11.58
N MET A 20 -14.39 -5.38 10.83
CA MET A 20 -14.38 -5.46 9.35
C MET A 20 -13.64 -4.27 8.69
N LEU A 21 -13.39 -3.19 9.43
CA LEU A 21 -12.57 -2.04 9.05
C LEU A 21 -11.14 -2.43 8.65
N GLY A 22 -10.49 -3.39 9.30
CA GLY A 22 -9.13 -3.83 8.92
C GLY A 22 -9.07 -4.39 7.48
N PRO A 23 -9.85 -5.44 7.17
CA PRO A 23 -9.97 -5.98 5.82
C PRO A 23 -10.53 -4.98 4.79
N MET A 24 -11.46 -4.10 5.21
CA MET A 24 -12.01 -3.06 4.33
C MET A 24 -10.96 -2.03 3.94
N LEU A 25 -10.17 -1.52 4.89
CA LEU A 25 -9.09 -0.58 4.63
C LEU A 25 -7.98 -1.22 3.78
N ALA A 26 -7.64 -2.48 4.04
CA ALA A 26 -6.72 -3.23 3.20
C ALA A 26 -7.25 -3.36 1.76
N SER A 27 -8.55 -3.60 1.58
CA SER A 27 -9.17 -3.69 0.25
C SER A 27 -9.15 -2.35 -0.48
N ILE A 28 -9.49 -1.25 0.20
CA ILE A 28 -9.42 0.11 -0.35
C ILE A 28 -7.98 0.46 -0.74
N HIS A 29 -7.02 0.18 0.14
CA HIS A 29 -5.60 0.41 -0.11
C HIS A 29 -5.11 -0.39 -1.32
N ASN A 30 -5.42 -1.68 -1.38
CA ASN A 30 -5.03 -2.55 -2.49
C ASN A 30 -5.64 -2.06 -3.81
N LEU A 31 -6.93 -1.72 -3.81
CA LEU A 31 -7.59 -1.22 -5.02
C LEU A 31 -6.94 0.09 -5.49
N HIS A 32 -6.69 1.03 -4.59
CA HIS A 32 -6.02 2.29 -4.92
C HIS A 32 -4.60 2.04 -5.48
N TYR A 33 -3.84 1.14 -4.87
CA TYR A 33 -2.53 0.72 -5.36
C TYR A 33 -2.63 0.14 -6.78
N TYR A 34 -3.53 -0.82 -7.02
CA TYR A 34 -3.68 -1.43 -8.35
C TYR A 34 -4.15 -0.45 -9.42
N LEU A 35 -5.07 0.47 -9.08
CA LEU A 35 -5.52 1.50 -10.02
C LEU A 35 -4.38 2.44 -10.41
N ASN A 36 -3.55 2.86 -9.46
CA ASN A 36 -2.37 3.68 -9.73
C ASN A 36 -1.33 2.91 -10.54
N LEU A 37 -1.04 1.66 -10.18
CA LEU A 37 -0.12 0.80 -10.92
C LEU A 37 -0.56 0.65 -12.38
N MET A 38 -1.84 0.40 -12.62
CA MET A 38 -2.36 0.27 -13.98
C MET A 38 -2.36 1.61 -14.74
N ARG A 39 -2.48 2.75 -14.05
CA ARG A 39 -2.28 4.07 -14.67
C ARG A 39 -0.85 4.24 -15.14
N GLU A 40 0.13 3.96 -14.29
CA GLU A 40 1.56 4.06 -14.64
C GLU A 40 1.94 3.11 -15.78
N VAL A 41 1.37 1.90 -15.80
CA VAL A 41 1.51 0.96 -16.93
C VAL A 41 1.01 1.58 -18.24
N ARG A 42 -0.18 2.19 -18.24
CA ARG A 42 -0.73 2.84 -19.44
C ARG A 42 0.14 4.01 -19.90
N GLU A 43 0.56 4.87 -18.98
CA GLU A 43 1.47 5.99 -19.29
C GLU A 43 2.80 5.50 -19.88
N ALA A 44 3.35 4.40 -19.37
CA ALA A 44 4.57 3.80 -19.90
C ALA A 44 4.38 3.19 -21.29
N LEU A 45 3.21 2.61 -21.57
CA LEU A 45 2.85 2.11 -22.91
C LEU A 45 2.71 3.27 -23.91
N ASP A 46 1.95 4.30 -23.55
CA ASP A 46 1.74 5.49 -24.39
C ASP A 46 3.06 6.21 -24.71
N ALA A 47 3.99 6.23 -23.75
CA ALA A 47 5.32 6.81 -23.91
C ALA A 47 6.34 5.87 -24.58
N GLY A 48 5.98 4.63 -24.93
CA GLY A 48 6.90 3.64 -25.52
C GLY A 48 8.02 3.18 -24.57
N ARG A 49 7.85 3.34 -23.25
CA ARG A 49 8.85 3.01 -22.21
C ARG A 49 8.45 1.85 -21.31
N PHE A 50 7.52 1.01 -21.74
CA PHE A 50 7.01 -0.10 -20.92
C PHE A 50 8.09 -1.08 -20.44
N SER A 51 9.08 -1.42 -21.28
CA SER A 51 10.17 -2.32 -20.90
C SER A 51 11.02 -1.77 -19.74
N GLU A 52 11.26 -0.46 -19.73
CA GLU A 52 11.98 0.21 -18.65
C GLU A 52 11.15 0.25 -17.37
N PHE A 53 9.85 0.54 -17.49
CA PHE A 53 8.91 0.47 -16.36
C PHE A 53 8.93 -0.92 -15.68
N VAL A 54 8.86 -2.01 -16.46
CA VAL A 54 8.91 -3.38 -15.92
C VAL A 54 10.23 -3.65 -15.20
N ARG A 55 11.34 -3.16 -15.75
CA ARG A 55 12.67 -3.34 -15.13
C ARG A 55 12.73 -2.64 -13.77
N GLN A 56 12.30 -1.38 -13.68
CA GLN A 56 12.29 -0.63 -12.43
C GLN A 56 11.33 -1.25 -11.41
N PHE A 57 10.11 -1.58 -11.83
CA PHE A 57 9.13 -2.24 -10.97
C PHE A 57 9.66 -3.52 -10.29
N LYS A 58 10.42 -4.35 -11.03
CA LYS A 58 11.07 -5.55 -10.47
C LYS A 58 12.18 -5.21 -9.48
N LEU A 59 13.01 -4.20 -9.79
CA LEU A 59 14.09 -3.76 -8.92
C LEU A 59 13.55 -3.22 -7.59
N ASP A 60 12.51 -2.39 -7.63
CA ASP A 60 11.94 -1.79 -6.42
C ASP A 60 11.35 -2.85 -5.48
N ARG A 61 10.62 -3.85 -6.04
CA ARG A 61 10.11 -4.97 -5.25
C ARG A 61 11.20 -5.88 -4.68
N SER A 62 12.32 -6.05 -5.39
CA SER A 62 13.45 -6.82 -4.85
C SER A 62 14.12 -6.12 -3.66
N ARG A 63 13.98 -4.79 -3.56
CA ARG A 63 14.53 -3.97 -2.47
C ARG A 63 13.59 -3.87 -1.26
N GLY A 64 12.38 -4.41 -1.35
CA GLY A 64 11.36 -4.31 -0.31
C GLY A 64 10.74 -2.93 -0.18
N ILE A 65 10.77 -2.13 -1.25
CA ILE A 65 9.99 -0.89 -1.38
C ILE A 65 8.56 -1.26 -1.80
#